data_AF-A0A2E5VG06-F1
#
_entry.id   AF-A0A2E5VG06-F1
#
_cell.length_a   1.000
_cell.length_b   1.000
_cell.length_c   1.000
_cell.angle_alpha   90.00
_cell.angle_beta   90.00
_cell.angle_gamma   90.00
#
_symmetry.space_group_name_H-M   'P 1'
#
loop_
_entity.id
_entity.type
_entity.pdbx_description
1 polymer ?
#
loop_
_entity_poly.entity_id
_entity_poly.type
_entity_poly.pdbx_seq_one_letter_code
_entity_poly.pdbx_strand_id
1 'polypeptide(L)'
;MGRTRSGVSASDPGAFYVVMVTSVPSRNSLFDLNMDNVINTADLDGWLSLAATVSGYSSPFLRGDTDLDRDVGLTDYNALATNFDPVGFLGPHGWPDGNSDGDNNVDLSDYNVLTPDFKPLGYAAEAVPEPTAALLALLGMLLVTVLGRLSKNP
;
A
#
# COMPACT_ATOMS: atom_id res chain seq x y z
N MET A 1 -37.41 -4.94 9.87
CA MET A 1 -38.07 -4.86 8.56
C MET A 1 -37.17 -3.98 7.68
N GLY A 2 -36.35 -4.45 6.73
CA GLY A 2 -36.00 -5.78 6.29
C GLY A 2 -34.52 -5.80 5.86
N ARG A 3 -33.84 -6.92 6.09
CA ARG A 3 -32.54 -7.21 5.48
C ARG A 3 -32.79 -7.39 3.99
N THR A 4 -32.40 -6.43 3.18
CA THR A 4 -32.24 -6.65 1.75
C THR A 4 -31.04 -7.57 1.55
N ARG A 5 -31.14 -8.54 0.63
CA ARG A 5 -30.03 -9.37 0.16
C ARG A 5 -29.07 -8.50 -0.67
N SER A 6 -28.48 -7.50 -0.04
CA SER A 6 -27.64 -6.46 -0.61
C SER A 6 -26.27 -6.57 0.03
N GLY A 7 -25.29 -7.17 -0.63
CA GLY A 7 -24.00 -7.37 0.03
C GLY A 7 -22.87 -7.91 -0.84
N VAL A 8 -22.99 -7.81 -2.15
CA VAL A 8 -21.90 -8.16 -3.08
C VAL A 8 -21.78 -6.98 -4.02
N SER A 9 -21.01 -5.98 -3.61
CA SER A 9 -20.65 -4.83 -4.45
C SER A 9 -19.33 -5.15 -5.11
N ALA A 10 -19.10 -4.68 -6.34
CA ALA A 10 -17.77 -4.68 -6.92
C ALA A 10 -16.77 -3.97 -5.99
N SER A 11 -17.19 -3.00 -5.18
CA SER A 11 -16.33 -2.33 -4.21
C SER A 11 -15.90 -3.19 -2.99
N ASP A 12 -16.41 -4.41 -2.82
CA ASP A 12 -16.00 -5.31 -1.73
C ASP A 12 -14.87 -6.25 -2.21
N PRO A 13 -13.64 -6.12 -1.67
CA PRO A 13 -12.49 -6.92 -2.10
C PRO A 13 -12.71 -8.43 -1.92
N GLY A 14 -13.40 -8.83 -0.84
CA GLY A 14 -13.62 -10.25 -0.54
C GLY A 14 -14.57 -10.92 -1.54
N ALA A 15 -15.58 -10.18 -2.01
CA ALA A 15 -16.50 -10.64 -3.04
C ALA A 15 -15.85 -10.80 -4.41
N PHE A 16 -14.91 -9.91 -4.74
CA PHE A 16 -14.26 -9.85 -6.04
C PHE A 16 -13.25 -10.99 -6.22
N TYR A 17 -12.41 -11.24 -5.22
CA TYR A 17 -11.42 -12.33 -5.25
C TYR A 17 -12.04 -13.71 -5.36
N VAL A 18 -13.18 -13.97 -4.70
CA VAL A 18 -13.88 -15.25 -4.81
C VAL A 18 -14.29 -15.58 -6.26
N VAL A 19 -14.50 -14.57 -7.11
CA VAL A 19 -14.92 -14.77 -8.50
C VAL A 19 -13.76 -14.87 -9.48
N MET A 20 -12.69 -14.06 -9.32
CA MET A 20 -11.48 -14.15 -10.14
C MET A 20 -10.87 -15.55 -10.18
N VAL A 21 -10.75 -16.14 -8.99
CA VAL A 21 -10.10 -17.43 -8.70
C VAL A 21 -10.77 -18.61 -9.42
N THR A 22 -12.03 -18.46 -9.85
CA THR A 22 -12.83 -19.57 -10.40
C THR A 22 -12.78 -19.72 -11.92
N SER A 23 -12.06 -18.84 -12.63
CA SER A 23 -11.78 -18.86 -14.09
C SER A 23 -12.70 -19.77 -14.95
N VAL A 24 -13.94 -19.35 -15.12
CA VAL A 24 -14.83 -19.80 -16.21
C VAL A 24 -15.25 -18.54 -16.99
N PRO A 25 -15.74 -18.61 -18.25
CA PRO A 25 -16.35 -17.45 -18.88
C PRO A 25 -17.54 -17.02 -18.04
N SER A 26 -17.26 -16.12 -17.12
CA SER A 26 -18.17 -15.61 -16.13
C SER A 26 -18.67 -14.31 -16.72
N ARG A 27 -19.80 -14.38 -17.43
CA ARG A 27 -20.57 -13.20 -17.88
C ARG A 27 -21.14 -12.41 -16.70
N ASN A 28 -20.55 -12.51 -15.52
CA ASN A 28 -21.00 -11.72 -14.40
C ASN A 28 -20.51 -10.29 -14.60
N SER A 29 -21.31 -9.51 -15.31
CA SER A 29 -21.04 -8.11 -15.65
C SER A 29 -20.84 -7.20 -14.43
N LEU A 30 -21.07 -7.70 -13.21
CA LEU A 30 -20.72 -7.01 -11.97
C LEU A 30 -19.20 -7.01 -11.71
N PHE A 31 -18.48 -7.97 -12.26
CA PHE A 31 -17.06 -8.21 -11.98
C PHE A 31 -16.17 -8.17 -13.23
N ASP A 32 -16.76 -8.26 -14.43
CA ASP A 32 -16.11 -7.90 -15.71
C ASP A 32 -16.18 -6.38 -15.88
N LEU A 33 -15.20 -5.69 -15.30
CA LEU A 33 -15.14 -4.22 -15.20
C LEU A 33 -14.58 -3.58 -16.48
N ASN A 34 -13.89 -4.35 -17.32
CA ASN A 34 -13.35 -3.88 -18.60
C ASN A 34 -14.21 -4.29 -19.83
N MET A 35 -15.26 -5.10 -19.62
CA MET A 35 -16.20 -5.62 -20.62
C MET A 35 -15.57 -6.54 -21.69
N ASP A 36 -14.49 -7.24 -21.36
CA ASP A 36 -13.82 -8.18 -22.28
C ASP A 36 -14.40 -9.61 -22.24
N ASN A 37 -15.40 -9.85 -21.37
CA ASN A 37 -16.05 -11.14 -21.09
C ASN A 37 -15.16 -12.18 -20.41
N VAL A 38 -14.05 -11.75 -19.82
CA VAL A 38 -13.19 -12.53 -18.96
C VAL A 38 -13.11 -11.81 -17.62
N ILE A 39 -13.00 -12.57 -16.52
CA ILE A 39 -12.70 -11.99 -15.22
C ILE A 39 -11.25 -12.36 -14.93
N ASN A 40 -10.36 -11.38 -14.96
CA ASN A 40 -8.93 -11.55 -14.80
C ASN A 40 -8.29 -10.33 -14.13
N THR A 41 -6.95 -10.29 -14.10
CA THR A 41 -6.20 -9.21 -13.47
C THR A 41 -6.49 -7.82 -14.03
N ALA A 42 -6.95 -7.66 -15.27
CA ALA A 42 -7.38 -6.37 -15.81
C ALA A 42 -8.64 -5.83 -15.09
N ASP A 43 -9.51 -6.72 -14.61
CA ASP A 43 -10.64 -6.31 -13.79
C ASP A 43 -10.18 -5.85 -12.40
N LEU A 44 -9.06 -6.37 -11.88
CA LEU A 44 -8.48 -5.90 -10.62
C LEU A 44 -8.05 -4.44 -10.72
N ASP A 45 -7.51 -4.02 -11.87
CA ASP A 45 -7.23 -2.61 -12.11
C ASP A 45 -8.52 -1.78 -12.15
N GLY A 46 -9.59 -2.34 -12.74
CA GLY A 46 -10.93 -1.74 -12.71
C GLY A 46 -11.46 -1.59 -11.27
N TRP A 47 -11.24 -2.61 -10.44
CA TRP A 47 -11.64 -2.65 -9.04
C TRP A 47 -10.94 -1.56 -8.23
N LEU A 48 -9.61 -1.45 -8.36
CA LEU A 48 -8.80 -0.42 -7.70
C LEU A 48 -9.24 1.00 -8.10
N SER A 49 -9.58 1.19 -9.37
CA SER A 49 -10.12 2.45 -9.89
C SER A 49 -11.48 2.81 -9.29
N LEU A 50 -12.39 1.82 -9.18
CA LEU A 50 -13.71 2.00 -8.58
C LEU A 50 -13.61 2.27 -7.07
N ALA A 51 -12.78 1.50 -6.36
CA ALA A 51 -12.55 1.66 -4.92
C ALA A 51 -12.02 3.06 -4.60
N ALA A 52 -11.07 3.55 -5.41
CA ALA A 52 -10.55 4.91 -5.27
C ALA A 52 -11.63 5.97 -5.54
N THR A 53 -12.43 5.79 -6.59
CA THR A 53 -13.53 6.71 -6.94
C THR A 53 -14.58 6.79 -5.81
N VAL A 54 -14.97 5.65 -5.24
CA VAL A 54 -15.91 5.58 -4.10
C VAL A 54 -15.31 6.23 -2.85
N SER A 55 -14.00 6.18 -2.70
CA SER A 55 -13.25 6.83 -1.62
C SER A 55 -12.98 8.33 -1.88
N GLY A 56 -13.44 8.87 -3.00
CA GLY A 56 -13.32 10.29 -3.34
C GLY A 56 -12.00 10.68 -4.02
N TYR A 57 -11.22 9.70 -4.47
CA TYR A 57 -9.96 9.94 -5.18
C TYR A 57 -10.16 9.94 -6.70
N SER A 58 -9.30 10.70 -7.40
CA SER A 58 -9.31 10.82 -8.87
C SER A 58 -8.34 9.89 -9.59
N SER A 59 -7.53 9.13 -8.84
CA SER A 59 -6.57 8.15 -9.35
C SER A 59 -6.78 6.82 -8.64
N PRO A 60 -6.60 5.68 -9.33
CA PRO A 60 -6.68 4.35 -8.71
C PRO A 60 -5.74 4.20 -7.51
N PHE A 61 -6.08 3.27 -6.61
CA PHE A 61 -5.12 2.73 -5.65
C PHE A 61 -4.00 1.98 -6.37
N LEU A 62 -2.86 1.82 -5.69
CA LEU A 62 -1.71 1.14 -6.24
C LEU A 62 -1.87 -0.37 -6.12
N ARG A 63 -1.19 -1.10 -6.99
CA ARG A 63 -1.01 -2.53 -6.81
C ARG A 63 -0.10 -2.75 -5.60
N GLY A 64 -0.49 -3.63 -4.68
CA GLY A 64 0.24 -3.84 -3.43
C GLY A 64 -0.12 -2.89 -2.29
N ASP A 65 -1.08 -1.98 -2.47
CA ASP A 65 -1.70 -1.15 -1.41
C ASP A 65 -2.88 -1.93 -0.81
N THR A 66 -2.56 -2.85 0.11
CA THR A 66 -3.47 -3.89 0.65
C THR A 66 -4.50 -3.32 1.62
N ASP A 67 -4.20 -2.19 2.27
CA ASP A 67 -5.12 -1.49 3.18
C ASP A 67 -5.81 -0.26 2.56
N LEU A 68 -5.50 0.04 1.29
CA LEU A 68 -6.10 1.11 0.48
C LEU A 68 -5.89 2.50 1.09
N ASP A 69 -4.69 2.75 1.62
CA ASP A 69 -4.32 4.02 2.25
C ASP A 69 -3.56 4.99 1.31
N ARG A 70 -3.32 4.56 0.07
CA ARG A 70 -2.60 5.25 -1.02
C ARG A 70 -1.08 5.17 -0.96
N ASP A 71 -0.52 4.43 -0.03
CA ASP A 71 0.88 4.06 -0.06
C ASP A 71 1.09 2.55 -0.17
N VAL A 72 2.33 2.17 -0.47
CA VAL A 72 2.74 0.77 -0.51
C VAL A 72 3.90 0.68 0.45
N GLY A 73 3.59 0.23 1.66
CA GLY A 73 4.42 0.42 2.84
C GLY A 73 4.57 -0.85 3.67
N LEU A 74 5.09 -0.67 4.88
CA LEU A 74 5.34 -1.79 5.79
C LEU A 74 4.07 -2.52 6.19
N THR A 75 2.91 -1.84 6.22
CA THR A 75 1.62 -2.47 6.49
C THR A 75 1.33 -3.53 5.43
N ASP A 76 1.48 -3.18 4.15
CA ASP A 76 1.22 -4.08 3.03
C ASP A 76 2.19 -5.24 2.95
N TYR A 77 3.47 -4.93 3.13
CA TYR A 77 4.50 -5.97 3.20
C TYR A 77 4.21 -6.96 4.32
N ASN A 78 3.74 -6.49 5.49
CA ASN A 78 3.41 -7.36 6.61
C ASN A 78 2.15 -8.18 6.36
N ALA A 79 1.15 -7.66 5.64
CA ALA A 79 -0.02 -8.44 5.21
C ALA A 79 0.43 -9.64 4.35
N LEU A 80 1.20 -9.38 3.29
CA LEU A 80 1.79 -10.40 2.44
C LEU A 80 2.64 -11.40 3.22
N ALA A 81 3.58 -10.91 4.03
CA ALA A 81 4.52 -11.77 4.76
C ALA A 81 3.82 -12.66 5.80
N THR A 82 2.75 -12.17 6.43
CA THR A 82 2.01 -12.91 7.46
C THR A 82 1.15 -14.02 6.86
N ASN A 83 0.64 -13.81 5.64
CA ASN A 83 -0.25 -14.75 4.97
C ASN A 83 0.44 -15.56 3.86
N PHE A 84 1.78 -15.48 3.75
CA PHE A 84 2.56 -16.15 2.72
C PHE A 84 2.25 -17.66 2.66
N ASP A 85 1.60 -18.07 1.58
CA ASP A 85 1.07 -19.41 1.35
C ASP A 85 1.20 -19.74 -0.16
N PRO A 86 2.42 -20.04 -0.63
CA PRO A 86 2.73 -20.19 -2.05
C PRO A 86 2.06 -21.39 -2.72
N VAL A 87 1.34 -22.22 -1.95
CA VAL A 87 0.60 -23.38 -2.44
C VAL A 87 -0.92 -23.14 -2.34
N GLY A 88 -1.36 -22.09 -1.65
CA GLY A 88 -2.78 -21.76 -1.44
C GLY A 88 -3.53 -22.76 -0.57
N PHE A 89 -2.84 -23.46 0.35
CA PHE A 89 -3.49 -24.50 1.16
C PHE A 89 -4.31 -23.94 2.33
N LEU A 90 -3.99 -22.73 2.80
CA LEU A 90 -4.56 -22.12 4.00
C LEU A 90 -5.86 -21.34 3.72
N GLY A 91 -6.20 -21.11 2.47
CA GLY A 91 -7.53 -20.63 2.08
C GLY A 91 -7.49 -19.64 0.92
N PRO A 92 -8.67 -19.16 0.48
CA PRO A 92 -8.68 -18.08 -0.49
C PRO A 92 -8.09 -16.84 0.18
N HIS A 93 -6.93 -16.42 -0.29
CA HIS A 93 -6.32 -15.16 0.12
C HIS A 93 -6.87 -14.06 -0.75
N GLY A 94 -7.45 -13.04 -0.11
CA GLY A 94 -7.95 -11.85 -0.80
C GLY A 94 -6.93 -10.72 -0.81
N TRP A 95 -7.35 -9.59 -1.38
CA TRP A 95 -6.59 -8.33 -1.34
C TRP A 95 -6.00 -7.96 0.03
N PRO A 96 -6.77 -7.94 1.15
CA PRO A 96 -6.22 -7.55 2.45
C PRO A 96 -5.25 -8.57 3.05
N ASP A 97 -5.17 -9.77 2.49
CA ASP A 97 -4.21 -10.80 2.92
C ASP A 97 -2.85 -10.63 2.22
N GLY A 98 -2.74 -9.73 1.23
CA GLY A 98 -1.51 -9.48 0.49
C GLY A 98 -1.45 -10.11 -0.90
N ASN A 99 -2.54 -10.74 -1.36
CA ASN A 99 -2.67 -11.21 -2.73
C ASN A 99 -2.94 -10.01 -3.65
N SER A 100 -1.89 -9.46 -4.24
CA SER A 100 -1.89 -8.22 -5.02
C SER A 100 -1.92 -8.46 -6.53
N ASP A 101 -1.58 -9.68 -6.96
CA ASP A 101 -1.60 -10.05 -8.37
C ASP A 101 -2.97 -10.55 -8.85
N GLY A 102 -3.83 -11.02 -7.95
CA GLY A 102 -5.20 -11.43 -8.27
C GLY A 102 -5.41 -12.94 -8.40
N ASP A 103 -4.42 -13.75 -8.03
CA ASP A 103 -4.53 -15.21 -8.09
C ASP A 103 -5.18 -15.82 -6.83
N ASN A 104 -4.83 -17.06 -6.46
CA ASN A 104 -5.49 -17.79 -5.38
C ASN A 104 -4.63 -17.89 -4.11
N ASN A 105 -3.45 -17.28 -4.10
CA ASN A 105 -2.43 -17.48 -3.09
C ASN A 105 -1.73 -16.16 -2.75
N VAL A 106 -0.90 -16.22 -1.71
CA VAL A 106 0.02 -15.13 -1.37
C VAL A 106 1.42 -15.69 -1.55
N ASP A 107 2.12 -15.22 -2.57
CA ASP A 107 3.40 -15.77 -2.96
C ASP A 107 4.42 -14.73 -3.44
N LEU A 108 5.48 -15.18 -4.13
CA LEU A 108 6.55 -14.31 -4.60
C LEU A 108 6.09 -13.36 -5.72
N SER A 109 5.05 -13.73 -6.46
CA SER A 109 4.42 -12.93 -7.51
C SER A 109 3.79 -11.68 -6.92
N ASP A 110 3.08 -11.81 -5.80
CA ASP A 110 2.55 -10.66 -5.05
C ASP A 110 3.65 -9.73 -4.56
N TYR A 111 4.77 -10.30 -4.09
CA TYR A 111 5.92 -9.50 -3.67
C TYR A 111 6.51 -8.71 -4.85
N ASN A 112 6.58 -9.32 -6.03
CA ASN A 112 7.04 -8.65 -7.25
C ASN A 112 6.07 -7.56 -7.72
N VAL A 113 4.78 -7.69 -7.41
CA VAL A 113 3.76 -6.66 -7.66
C VAL A 113 3.90 -5.48 -6.70
N LEU A 114 4.20 -5.75 -5.43
CA LEU A 114 4.36 -4.74 -4.37
C LEU A 114 5.66 -3.93 -4.52
N THR A 115 6.75 -4.57 -4.95
CA THR A 115 8.11 -4.00 -4.95
C THR A 115 8.29 -2.68 -5.73
N PRO A 116 7.71 -2.49 -6.94
CA PRO A 116 7.93 -1.28 -7.74
C PRO A 116 7.49 0.02 -7.04
N ASP A 117 6.47 -0.06 -6.21
CA ASP A 117 5.88 1.09 -5.52
C ASP A 117 6.23 1.16 -4.02
N PHE A 118 6.98 0.17 -3.51
CA PHE A 118 7.30 0.02 -2.10
C PHE A 118 8.15 1.16 -1.53
N LYS A 119 7.64 1.80 -0.48
CA LYS A 119 8.30 2.87 0.28
C LYS A 119 8.29 2.57 1.77
N PRO A 120 9.26 1.80 2.29
CA PRO A 120 9.25 1.29 3.67
C PRO A 120 9.38 2.37 4.75
N LEU A 121 9.80 3.58 4.38
CA LEU A 121 9.92 4.74 5.29
C LEU A 121 8.79 5.76 5.09
N GLY A 122 7.77 5.40 4.29
CA GLY A 122 6.64 6.26 3.94
C GLY A 122 6.94 7.34 2.91
N TYR A 123 5.93 8.16 2.62
CA TYR A 123 5.96 9.27 1.67
C TYR A 123 6.31 10.64 2.32
N ALA A 124 6.75 10.65 3.58
CA ALA A 124 7.24 11.85 4.25
C ALA A 124 8.48 11.55 5.11
N ALA A 125 9.66 11.84 4.57
CA ALA A 125 10.73 12.34 5.43
C ALA A 125 10.41 13.82 5.65
N GLU A 126 9.74 14.17 6.76
CA GLU A 126 9.74 15.57 7.18
C GLU A 126 11.20 16.03 7.27
N ALA A 127 11.53 17.14 6.61
CA ALA A 127 12.82 17.76 6.78
C ALA A 127 12.94 18.16 8.25
N VAL A 128 13.65 17.36 9.05
CA VAL A 128 13.97 17.67 10.43
C VAL A 128 14.69 19.01 10.41
N PRO A 129 14.10 20.10 10.96
CA PRO A 129 14.80 21.37 11.02
C PRO A 129 16.07 21.16 11.85
N GLU A 130 17.25 21.37 11.28
CA GLU A 130 18.49 21.21 12.04
C GLU A 130 18.45 22.14 13.27
N PRO A 131 18.38 21.61 14.50
CA PRO A 131 17.99 22.40 15.64
C PRO A 131 19.24 23.08 16.17
N THR A 132 19.56 24.29 15.71
CA THR A 132 20.54 25.19 16.37
C THR A 132 21.96 24.62 16.59
N ALA A 133 22.28 23.39 16.17
CA ALA A 133 23.52 22.70 16.48
C ALA A 133 24.71 23.35 15.76
N ALA A 134 24.52 23.74 14.50
CA ALA A 134 25.48 24.56 13.78
C ALA A 134 25.69 25.93 14.45
N LEU A 135 24.62 26.58 14.92
CA LEU A 135 24.69 27.86 15.64
C LEU A 135 25.39 27.73 16.99
N LEU A 136 25.12 26.67 17.76
CA LEU A 136 25.75 26.37 19.06
C LEU A 136 27.22 25.96 18.89
N ALA A 137 27.56 25.20 17.85
CA ALA A 137 28.94 24.87 17.52
C ALA A 137 29.75 26.12 17.14
N LEU A 138 29.17 27.01 16.33
CA LEU A 138 29.78 28.30 15.98
C LEU A 138 29.92 29.20 17.20
N LEU A 139 28.90 29.28 18.07
CA LEU A 139 28.93 30.06 19.29
C LEU A 139 29.97 29.51 20.29
N GLY A 140 30.08 28.18 20.41
CA GLY A 140 31.07 27.49 21.22
C GLY A 140 32.51 27.77 20.76
N MET A 141 32.77 27.70 19.45
CA MET A 141 34.08 28.06 18.89
C MET A 141 34.41 29.54 19.10
N LEU A 142 33.43 30.44 18.99
CA LEU A 142 33.62 31.87 19.25
C LEU A 142 33.94 32.15 20.73
N LEU A 143 33.24 31.50 21.66
CA LEU A 143 33.49 31.66 23.10
C LEU A 143 34.89 31.14 23.49
N VAL A 144 35.31 29.99 22.97
CA VAL A 144 36.66 29.44 23.21
C VAL A 144 37.75 30.38 22.70
N THR A 145 37.56 30.97 21.52
CA THR A 145 38.55 31.90 20.95
C THR A 145 38.62 33.24 21.68
N VAL A 146 37.49 33.79 22.15
CA VAL A 146 37.46 35.06 22.89
C VAL A 146 38.01 34.90 24.31
N LEU A 147 37.58 33.86 25.04
CA LEU A 147 38.05 33.60 26.40
C LEU A 147 39.54 33.23 26.45
N GLY A 148 40.01 32.46 25.46
CA GLY A 148 41.43 32.10 25.34
C GLY A 148 42.35 33.30 25.06
N ARG A 149 41.85 34.37 24.43
CA ARG A 149 42.60 35.61 24.20
C ARG A 149 42.65 36.51 25.44
N LEU A 150 41.56 36.58 26.19
CA LEU A 150 41.48 37.37 27.43
C LEU A 150 42.38 36.82 28.54
N SER A 151 42.55 35.50 28.62
CA SER A 151 43.43 34.85 29.60
C SER A 151 44.94 35.14 29.40
N LYS A 152 45.35 35.63 28.22
CA LYS A 152 46.77 35.82 27.86
C LYS A 152 47.24 37.27 27.92
N ASN A 153 46.36 38.21 28.26
CA ASN A 153 46.70 39.62 28.48
C ASN A 153 46.61 39.93 29.99
N PRO A 154 47.71 39.85 30.76
CA PRO A 154 47.78 40.35 32.13
C PRO A 154 47.77 41.88 32.19
#